data_AF-A0A2N0PH54-F1
#
_entry.id   AF-A0A2N0PH54-F1
#
_cell.length_a   1.000
_cell.length_b   1.000
_cell.length_c   1.000
_cell.angle_alpha   90.00
_cell.angle_beta   90.00
_cell.angle_gamma   90.00
#
_symmetry.space_group_name_H-M   'P 1'
#
loop_
_entity.id
_entity.type
_entity.pdbx_description
1 polymer ?
#
loop_
_entity_poly.entity_id
_entity_poly.type
_entity_poly.pdbx_seq_one_letter_code
_entity_poly.pdbx_strand_id
1 'polypeptide(L)' 'IKEASDRLSFTVNTWTSKNQIPFLGINVHWINKKWELKCTTLDFCILSGSHIRVNLAEKFLNTLQDFGVITKVIF' A
#
# COMPACT_ATOMS: atom_id res chain seq x y z
N ILE A 1 11.94 -0.99 -4.02
CA ILE A 1 11.16 -1.94 -4.85
C ILE A 1 11.97 -2.55 -6.00
N LYS A 2 12.81 -1.81 -6.75
CA LYS A 2 13.60 -2.37 -7.87
C LYS A 2 14.48 -3.59 -7.52
N GLU A 3 14.84 -3.76 -6.25
CA GLU A 3 15.59 -4.91 -5.74
C GLU A 3 14.72 -6.08 -5.23
N ALA A 4 13.40 -5.93 -5.31
CA ALA A 4 12.48 -6.95 -4.84
C ALA A 4 12.57 -8.20 -5.72
N SER A 5 12.60 -9.35 -5.05
CA SER A 5 12.22 -10.60 -5.71
C SER A 5 10.76 -10.48 -6.17
N ASP A 6 10.30 -11.33 -7.08
CA ASP A 6 8.98 -11.21 -7.73
C ASP A 6 7.76 -11.25 -6.80
N ARG A 7 7.95 -11.30 -5.48
CA ARG A 7 6.93 -11.38 -4.45
C ARG A 7 6.94 -10.12 -3.59
N LEU A 8 5.85 -9.37 -3.66
CA LEU A 8 5.56 -8.24 -2.79
C LEU A 8 4.42 -8.63 -1.85
N SER A 9 4.52 -8.24 -0.59
CA SER A 9 3.41 -8.29 0.38
C SER A 9 3.04 -6.87 0.79
N PHE A 10 1.76 -6.62 0.98
CA PHE A 10 1.24 -5.28 1.30
C PHE A 10 0.48 -5.31 2.60
N THR A 11 0.70 -4.29 3.42
CA THR A 11 -0.11 -4.00 4.60
C THR A 11 -0.87 -2.72 4.35
N VAL A 12 -2.20 -2.77 4.45
CA VAL A 12 -3.09 -1.63 4.25
C VAL A 12 -3.77 -1.32 5.58
N ASN A 13 -3.39 -0.19 6.19
CA ASN A 13 -3.91 0.24 7.48
C ASN A 13 -4.79 1.46 7.29
N THR A 14 -6.04 1.37 7.76
CA THR A 14 -6.97 2.50 7.83
C THR A 14 -7.27 2.84 9.28
N TRP A 15 -7.18 4.11 9.65
CA TRP A 15 -7.58 4.58 10.98
C TRP A 15 -8.21 5.97 10.89
N THR A 16 -9.06 6.29 11.87
CA THR A 16 -9.58 7.65 12.06
C THR A 16 -8.83 8.27 13.23
N SER A 17 -8.24 9.44 13.02
CA SER A 17 -7.58 10.19 14.10
C SER A 17 -8.59 10.74 15.11
N LYS A 18 -8.09 11.21 16.27
CA LYS A 18 -8.95 11.88 17.27
C LYS A 18 -9.72 13.07 16.70
N ASN A 19 -9.16 13.74 15.70
CA ASN A 19 -9.77 14.88 15.02
C ASN A 19 -10.77 14.46 13.92
N GLN A 20 -11.19 13.19 13.90
CA GLN A 20 -12.11 12.62 12.91
C GLN A 20 -11.59 12.66 11.46
N ILE A 21 -10.26 12.72 11.29
CA ILE A 21 -9.62 12.66 9.97
C ILE A 21 -9.31 11.20 9.62
N PRO A 22 -9.83 10.68 8.50
CA PRO A 22 -9.56 9.32 8.04
C PRO A 22 -8.21 9.24 7.32
N PHE A 23 -7.35 8.33 7.76
CA PHE A 23 -6.04 8.08 7.16
C PHE A 23 -5.94 6.68 6.58
N LEU A 24 -5.11 6.58 5.54
CA LEU A 24 -4.72 5.36 4.89
C LEU A 24 -3.19 5.31 4.80
N GLY A 25 -2.60 4.25 5.35
CA GLY A 25 -1.20 3.91 5.17
C GLY A 25 -1.08 2.61 4.35
N ILE A 26 -0.28 2.65 3.29
CA ILE A 26 0.04 1.48 2.46
C ILE A 26 1.53 1.23 2.61
N ASN A 27 1.89 0.08 3.17
CA ASN A 27 3.27 -0.38 3.27
C ASN A 27 3.49 -1.58 2.35
N VAL A 28 4.67 -1.66 1.74
CA VAL A 28 5.11 -2.81 0.96
C VAL A 28 6.31 -3.47 1.63
N HIS A 29 6.29 -4.80 1.65
CA HIS A 29 7.28 -5.66 2.24
C HIS A 29 7.80 -6.64 1.19
N TRP A 30 9.11 -6.90 1.17
CA TRP A 30 9.70 -7.91 0.30
C TRP A 30 11.00 -8.46 0.90
N ILE A 31 11.42 -9.62 0.41
CA ILE A 31 12.74 -10.17 0.68
C ILE A 31 13.65 -9.88 -0.51
N ASN A 32 14.79 -9.23 -0.27
CA ASN A 32 15.77 -8.95 -1.32
C ASN A 32 16.67 -10.16 -1.62
N LYS A 33 17.56 -10.03 -2.61
CA LYS A 33 18.50 -11.11 -3.02
C LYS A 33 19.48 -11.55 -1.92
N LYS A 34 19.66 -10.75 -0.87
CA LYS A 34 20.52 -11.06 0.28
C LYS A 34 19.74 -11.75 1.41
N TRP A 35 18.47 -12.10 1.17
CA TRP A 35 17.57 -12.61 2.20
C TRP A 35 17.43 -11.63 3.38
N GLU A 36 17.24 -10.34 3.06
CA GLU A 36 16.92 -9.31 4.03
C GLU A 36 15.47 -8.88 3.84
N LEU A 37 14.72 -8.81 4.95
CA LEU A 37 13.40 -8.18 4.95
C LEU A 37 13.54 -6.68 4.72
N LYS A 38 12.87 -6.19 3.68
CA LYS A 38 12.72 -4.77 3.39
C LYS A 38 11.27 -4.37 3.57
N CYS A 39 11.08 -3.15 4.04
CA CYS A 39 9.78 -2.51 4.24
C CYS A 39 9.89 -1.05 3.81
N THR A 40 8.89 -0.54 3.10
CA THR A 40 8.78 0.90 2.82
C THR A 40 7.32 1.31 2.71
N THR A 41 7.02 2.55 3.07
CA THR A 41 5.69 3.15 2.88
C THR A 41 5.55 3.57 1.42
N LEU A 42 4.53 3.07 0.74
CA LEU A 42 4.17 3.48 -0.62
C LEU A 42 3.34 4.76 -0.60
N ASP A 43 2.33 4.82 0.26
CA ASP A 43 1.47 5.99 0.34
C ASP A 43 0.96 6.18 1.77
N PHE A 44 0.78 7.44 2.13
CA PHE A 44 0.18 7.89 3.36
C PHE A 44 -0.70 9.09 3.02
N CYS A 45 -2.02 8.90 3.06
CA CYS A 45 -2.95 9.90 2.59
C CYS A 45 -4.19 9.99 3.47
N ILE A 46 -4.90 11.11 3.34
CA ILE A 46 -6.25 11.27 3.89
C ILE A 46 -7.20 10.54 2.94
N LEU A 47 -8.04 9.66 3.49
CA LEU A 47 -9.06 8.98 2.69
C LEU A 47 -10.21 9.95 2.43
N SER A 48 -10.39 10.42 1.20
CA SER A 48 -11.52 11.30 0.85
C SER A 48 -12.83 10.51 0.78
N GLY A 49 -13.87 11.02 1.45
CA GLY A 49 -15.22 10.44 1.45
C GLY A 49 -15.48 9.45 2.60
N SER A 50 -16.63 8.78 2.54
CA SER A 50 -16.98 7.72 3.49
C SER A 50 -16.00 6.55 3.36
N HIS A 51 -15.69 5.86 4.46
CA HIS A 51 -14.83 4.68 4.52
C HIS A 51 -15.43 3.44 3.81
N ILE A 52 -15.81 3.61 2.55
CA ILE A 52 -16.41 2.57 1.73
C ILE A 52 -15.27 1.75 1.13
N ARG A 53 -15.42 0.42 1.14
CA ARG A 53 -14.42 -0.54 0.62
C ARG A 53 -13.96 -0.20 -0.80
N VAL A 54 -14.83 0.37 -1.62
CA VAL A 54 -14.54 0.77 -3.01
C VAL A 54 -13.44 1.82 -3.05
N ASN A 55 -13.56 2.91 -2.28
CA ASN A 55 -12.55 3.98 -2.24
C ASN A 55 -11.18 3.46 -1.77
N LEU A 56 -11.18 2.51 -0.84
CA LEU A 56 -9.95 1.88 -0.35
C LEU A 56 -9.28 1.04 -1.44
N ALA A 57 -10.05 0.19 -2.13
CA ALA A 57 -9.54 -0.66 -3.19
C ALA A 57 -9.02 0.16 -4.39
N GLU A 58 -9.77 1.18 -4.82
CA GLU A 58 -9.36 2.10 -5.87
C GLU A 58 -8.08 2.84 -5.49
N LYS A 59 -8.02 3.40 -4.27
CA LYS A 59 -6.83 4.11 -3.82
C LYS A 59 -5.61 3.19 -3.75
N PHE A 60 -5.77 1.97 -3.24
CA PHE A 60 -4.71 0.97 -3.23
C PHE A 60 -4.23 0.65 -4.65
N LEU A 61 -5.13 0.36 -5.59
CA LEU A 61 -4.77 0.03 -6.97
C LEU A 61 -4.07 1.19 -7.68
N ASN A 62 -4.56 2.42 -7.49
CA ASN A 62 -3.93 3.61 -8.04
C ASN A 62 -2.51 3.78 -7.50
N THR A 63 -2.31 3.62 -6.18
CA THR A 63 -0.97 3.62 -5.59
C THR A 63 -0.09 2.55 -6.23
N LEU A 64 -0.58 1.32 -6.42
CA LEU A 64 0.23 0.28 -7.07
C LEU A 64 0.59 0.62 -8.52
N GLN A 65 -0.31 1.28 -9.25
CA GLN A 65 -0.07 1.72 -10.62
C GLN A 65 0.98 2.85 -10.67
N ASP A 66 0.88 3.85 -9.79
CA ASP A 66 1.82 4.98 -9.68
C ASP A 66 3.25 4.50 -9.41
N PHE A 67 3.40 3.45 -8.59
CA PHE A 67 4.69 2.85 -8.28
C PHE A 67 5.12 1.74 -9.26
N GLY A 68 4.33 1.45 -10.30
CA GLY A 68 4.64 0.47 -11.33
C GLY A 68 4.68 -0.98 -10.82
N VAL A 69 3.97 -1.27 -9.73
CA VAL A 69 3.96 -2.59 -9.06
C VAL A 69 2.63 -3.32 -9.18
N ILE A 70 1.64 -2.74 -9.86
CA ILE A 70 0.32 -3.35 -10.05
C ILE A 70 0.39 -4.74 -10.68
N THR A 71 1.36 -4.98 -11.56
CA THR A 71 1.58 -6.28 -12.22
C THR A 71 2.10 -7.38 -11.30
N LYS A 72 2.48 -7.04 -10.06
CA LYS A 72 2.92 -8.00 -9.02
C LYS A 72 1.78 -8.43 -8.11
N VAL A 73 0.56 -7.93 -8.33
CA VAL A 73 -0.65 -8.37 -7.65
C VAL A 73 -1.45 -9.22 -8.64
N ILE A 74 -1.61 -10.51 -8.33
CA ILE A 74 -2.46 -11.43 -9.08
C ILE A 74 -3.75 -11.58 -8.28
N PHE A 75 -4.88 -11.26 -8.89
CA PHE A 75 -6.22 -11.52 -8.36
C PHE A 75 -6.64 -12.96 -8.61
#